data_AF-A0AAN7PLV8-F1
#
_entry.id   AF-A0AAN7PLV8-F1
#
_cell.length_a   1.000
_cell.length_b   1.000
_cell.length_c   1.000
_cell.angle_alpha   90.00
_cell.angle_beta   90.00
_cell.angle_gamma   90.00
#
_symmetry.space_group_name_H-M   'P 1'
#
loop_
_entity.id
_entity.type
_entity.pdbx_description
1 polymer ?
#
loop_
_entity_poly.entity_id
_entity_poly.type
_entity_poly.pdbx_seq_one_letter_code
_entity_poly.pdbx_strand_id
1 'polypeptide(L)' 'MKYLRGIMGVTKIDRVRNEEIRTTLKVESIKNTIERQQLRWFGHLNRMGNDRQTKVIWETKTSMKKPRGRPKRR' A
#
# COMPACT_ATOMS: atom_id res chain seq x y z
N MET A 1 -1.98 6.09 -14.84
CA MET A 1 -2.60 7.31 -15.40
C MET A 1 -2.59 7.37 -16.92
N LYS A 2 -1.59 6.85 -17.65
CA LYS A 2 -1.56 6.88 -19.13
C LYS A 2 -2.82 6.30 -19.78
N TYR A 3 -3.26 5.12 -19.33
CA TYR A 3 -4.49 4.47 -19.81
C TYR A 3 -5.74 5.32 -19.56
N LEU A 4 -5.99 5.71 -18.30
CA LEU A 4 -7.15 6.55 -17.93
C LEU A 4 -7.17 7.90 -18.66
N ARG A 5 -5.98 8.51 -18.83
CA ARG A 5 -5.82 9.74 -19.61
C ARG A 5 -6.13 9.53 -21.09
N GLY A 6 -5.73 8.38 -21.66
CA GLY A 6 -6.07 7.98 -23.02
C GLY A 6 -7.58 7.82 -23.23
N ILE A 7 -8.29 7.20 -22.27
CA ILE A 7 -9.76 7.08 -22.32
C ILE A 7 -10.43 8.46 -22.35
N MET A 8 -9.97 9.39 -21.52
CA MET A 8 -10.51 10.75 -21.47
C MET A 8 -10.00 11.68 -22.58
N GLY A 9 -9.06 11.22 -23.42
CA GLY A 9 -8.43 12.06 -24.44
C GLY A 9 -7.59 13.22 -23.90
N VAL A 10 -7.21 13.19 -22.62
CA VAL A 10 -6.45 14.28 -21.98
C VAL A 10 -4.96 13.94 -21.91
N THR A 11 -4.13 14.93 -22.21
CA THR A 11 -2.67 14.82 -22.16
C THR A 11 -2.13 15.33 -20.82
N LYS A 12 -0.80 15.40 -20.68
CA LYS A 12 -0.16 16.06 -19.53
C LYS A 12 -0.20 17.59 -19.64
N ILE A 13 -0.33 18.15 -20.85
CA ILE A 13 -0.32 19.59 -21.12
C ILE A 13 -1.58 20.25 -20.57
N ASP A 14 -2.70 19.54 -20.59
CA ASP A 14 -3.99 20.01 -20.08
C ASP A 14 -4.00 20.22 -18.57
N ARG A 15 -2.96 19.77 -17.84
CA ARG A 15 -2.78 19.95 -16.38
C ARG A 15 -3.96 19.49 -15.51
N VAL A 16 -4.89 18.71 -16.07
CA VAL A 16 -6.00 18.09 -15.34
C VAL A 16 -5.47 17.21 -14.22
N ARG A 17 -6.04 17.35 -13.03
CA ARG A 17 -5.61 16.59 -11.84
C ARG A 17 -5.94 15.10 -11.98
N ASN A 18 -5.09 14.25 -11.40
CA ASN A 18 -5.29 12.81 -11.48
C ASN A 18 -6.49 12.36 -10.63
N GLU A 19 -6.84 13.09 -9.57
CA GLU A 19 -8.04 12.85 -8.78
C GLU A 19 -9.29 13.07 -9.64
N GLU A 20 -9.34 14.17 -10.38
CA GLU A 20 -10.46 14.52 -11.26
C GLU A 20 -10.70 13.46 -12.34
N ILE A 21 -9.64 13.02 -13.03
CA ILE A 21 -9.72 11.93 -14.04
C ILE A 21 -10.32 10.66 -13.44
N ARG A 22 -9.92 10.31 -12.21
CA ARG A 22 -10.42 9.11 -11.53
C ARG A 22 -11.87 9.26 -11.10
N THR A 23 -12.26 10.43 -10.58
CA THR A 23 -13.63 10.73 -10.19
C THR A 23 -14.56 10.68 -11.40
N THR A 24 -14.17 11.29 -12.53
CA THR A 24 -14.96 11.28 -13.77
C THR A 24 -15.15 9.87 -14.32
N LEU A 25 -14.10 9.05 -14.31
CA LEU A 25 -14.17 7.66 -14.76
C LEU A 25 -14.73 6.69 -13.70
N LYS A 26 -15.07 7.18 -12.50
CA LYS A 26 -15.52 6.38 -11.35
C LYS A 26 -14.55 5.24 -11.00
N VAL A 27 -13.25 5.48 -11.17
CA VAL A 27 -12.18 4.51 -10.87
C VAL A 27 -11.54 4.83 -9.54
N GLU A 28 -11.44 3.84 -8.67
CA GLU A 28 -10.77 4.00 -7.38
C GLU A 28 -9.25 4.21 -7.52
N SER A 29 -8.66 4.95 -6.60
CA SER A 29 -7.21 5.06 -6.48
C SER A 29 -6.58 3.71 -6.04
N ILE A 30 -5.42 3.38 -6.61
CA ILE A 30 -4.65 2.19 -6.18
C ILE A 30 -4.23 2.30 -4.70
N LYS A 31 -4.00 3.52 -4.22
CA LYS A 31 -3.62 3.77 -2.83
C LYS A 31 -4.73 3.30 -1.89
N ASN A 32 -5.97 3.63 -2.19
CA ASN A 32 -7.13 3.20 -1.39
C ASN A 32 -7.27 1.67 -1.40
N THR A 33 -7.04 1.03 -2.54
CA THR A 33 -7.04 -0.44 -2.63
C THR A 33 -5.96 -1.06 -1.76
N ILE A 34 -4.75 -0.50 -1.77
CA ILE A 34 -3.62 -0.96 -0.94
C ILE A 34 -3.95 -0.78 0.54
N GLU A 35 -4.39 0.42 0.94
CA GLU A 35 -4.75 0.73 2.33
C GLU A 35 -5.86 -0.20 2.84
N ARG A 36 -6.90 -0.45 2.02
CA ARG A 36 -7.96 -1.40 2.37
C ARG A 36 -7.43 -2.83 2.54
N GLN A 37 -6.52 -3.29 1.69
CA GLN A 37 -5.91 -4.62 1.86
C GLN A 37 -5.04 -4.71 3.12
N GLN A 38 -4.26 -3.67 3.40
CA GLN A 38 -3.47 -3.59 4.63
C GLN A 38 -4.35 -3.65 5.87
N LEU A 39 -5.48 -2.92 5.88
CA LEU A 39 -6.44 -2.96 6.99
C LEU A 39 -7.11 -4.32 7.14
N ARG A 40 -7.48 -4.99 6.03
CA ARG A 40 -8.02 -6.35 6.08
C ARG A 40 -7.01 -7.32 6.68
N TRP A 41 -5.75 -7.24 6.27
CA TRP A 41 -4.67 -8.06 6.81
C TRP A 41 -4.41 -7.75 8.29
N PHE A 42 -4.38 -6.48 8.68
CA PHE A 42 -4.23 -6.08 10.08
C PHE A 42 -5.38 -6.61 10.95
N GLY A 43 -6.62 -6.48 10.49
CA GLY A 43 -7.78 -7.05 11.18
C GLY A 43 -7.70 -8.58 11.27
N HIS A 44 -7.17 -9.25 10.24
CA HIS A 44 -6.90 -10.68 10.31
C HIS A 44 -5.85 -11.01 11.37
N LEU A 45 -4.75 -10.26 11.41
CA LEU A 45 -3.68 -10.36 12.42
C LEU A 45 -4.24 -10.26 13.85
N ASN A 46 -5.11 -9.27 14.11
CA ASN A 46 -5.71 -9.08 15.43
C ASN A 46 -6.60 -10.25 15.85
N ARG A 47 -7.28 -10.90 14.89
CA ARG A 47 -8.09 -12.10 15.13
C ARG A 47 -7.28 -13.39 15.22
N MET A 48 -6.01 -13.39 14.83
CA MET A 48 -5.15 -14.57 14.99
C MET A 48 -4.97 -14.90 16.48
N GLY A 49 -4.85 -16.21 16.77
CA GLY A 49 -4.43 -16.69 18.08
C GLY A 49 -3.05 -16.17 18.47
N ASN A 50 -2.82 -16.02 19.77
CA ASN A 50 -1.56 -15.48 20.31
C ASN A 50 -0.38 -16.46 20.14
N ASP A 51 -0.67 -17.73 19.89
CA ASP A 51 0.30 -18.78 19.55
C ASP A 51 0.86 -18.65 18.12
N ARG A 52 0.17 -17.91 17.24
CA ARG A 52 0.61 -17.73 15.85
C ARG A 52 1.87 -16.88 15.81
N GLN A 53 2.95 -17.47 15.30
CA GLN A 53 4.25 -16.81 15.11
C GLN A 53 4.14 -15.44 14.43
N THR A 54 3.26 -15.29 13.42
CA THR A 54 3.05 -14.02 12.72
C THR A 54 2.62 -12.89 13.67
N LYS A 55 1.71 -13.19 14.61
CA LYS A 55 1.24 -12.23 15.62
C LYS A 55 2.31 -11.93 16.65
N VAL A 56 2.98 -12.97 17.14
CA VAL A 56 4.11 -12.83 18.06
C VAL A 56 5.20 -11.93 17.46
N ILE A 57 5.62 -12.18 16.22
CA ILE A 57 6.65 -11.38 15.54
C ILE A 57 6.19 -9.94 15.35
N TRP A 58 4.93 -9.71 14.98
CA TRP A 58 4.37 -8.38 14.80
C TRP A 58 4.35 -7.56 16.10
N GLU A 59 3.99 -8.19 17.22
CA GLU A 59 3.96 -7.57 18.54
C GLU A 59 5.35 -7.44 19.18
N THR A 60 6.31 -8.25 18.74
CA THR A 60 7.68 -8.23 19.26
C THR A 60 8.35 -6.91 18.96
N LYS A 61 8.63 -6.14 20.02
CA LYS A 61 9.50 -4.97 19.95
C LYS A 61 10.95 -5.44 19.85
N THR A 62 11.50 -5.51 18.64
CA THR A 62 12.93 -5.79 18.49
C THR A 62 13.74 -4.59 18.99
N SER A 63 14.48 -4.76 20.08
CA SER A 63 15.34 -3.71 20.65
C SER A 63 16.50 -3.30 19.73
N MET A 64 16.86 -4.15 18.77
CA MET A 64 18.02 -3.93 17.92
C MET A 64 17.62 -3.22 16.62
N LYS A 65 18.15 -2.02 16.41
CA LYS A 65 18.15 -1.39 15.08
C LYS A 65 19.04 -2.23 14.16
N LYS A 66 18.52 -2.67 13.01
CA LYS A 66 19.36 -3.24 11.95
C LYS A 66 20.41 -2.21 11.54
N PRO A 67 21.70 -2.59 11.40
CA PRO A 67 22.70 -1.69 10.87
C PRO A 67 22.31 -1.25 9.47
N ARG A 68 22.61 0.01 9.13
CA ARG A 68 22.39 0.51 7.76
C ARG A 68 23.38 -0.20 6.82
N GLY A 69 22.90 -0.62 5.66
CA GLY A 69 23.72 -1.22 4.62
C GLY A 69 23.47 -2.72 4.42
N ARG A 70 24.35 -3.35 3.64
CA ARG A 70 24.24 -4.75 3.25
C ARG A 70 24.49 -5.68 4.45
N PRO A 71 23.77 -6.80 4.57
CA PRO A 71 24.11 -7.84 5.54
C PRO A 71 25.56 -8.29 5.39
N LYS A 72 26.23 -8.55 6.52
CA LYS A 72 27.59 -9.10 6.53
C LYS A 72 27.56 -10.48 5.84
N ARG A 73 28.49 -10.73 4.91
CA ARG A 73 28.63 -12.09 4.33
C ARG A 73 29.05 -13.04 5.46
N ARG A 74 28.43 -14.23 5.46
CA ARG A 74 28.68 -15.29 6.43
C ARG A 74 30.00 -15.98 6.14
#